data_AF-A0A6M2DE86-F1
#
_entry.id   AF-A0A6M2DE86-F1
#
_cell.length_a   1.000
_cell.length_b   1.000
_cell.length_c   1.000
_cell.angle_alpha   90.00
_cell.angle_beta   90.00
_cell.angle_gamma   90.00
#
_symmetry.space_group_name_H-M   'P 1'
#
loop_
_entity.id
_entity.type
_entity.pdbx_description
1 polymer ?
#
loop_
_entity_poly.entity_id
_entity_poly.type
_entity_poly.pdbx_seq_one_letter_code
_entity_poly.pdbx_strand_id
1 'polypeptide(L)'
;MTDNSDLDRQIEQLKRCEIIKEAEVKALCAKAREILVEESNVQRVDSPVTVCGDIHGQFYDLKELFKVGGDVPETNYLFMGDFVDRGFYSVETFLLLLALKVRYPDRITLIRGNHESRQITQVYGFYDECLRKYGSITVWRYCTEIFDYLSLSAIIDGKIFCVHGGLSPSIQTLDQIRTIDRKQEVPHDGPMCDLLWSDPEDTQGWGVSPRGAGYLFGSDVVAQFNSSNDIEMICRAHQLVMEGYKWHFNETVLTVWSAPNYCYRYLLKMAYLGLVNENVEAIPPPPAKYTLEDWYFDIRQKYRCTEDQQQLADRVLSESERLRDETTESSQKNKKEVDHRINEKIKDIEFFKKEVERERKECVLEVEALTAYKNRIIQALQALSENALKQCRKCIVLREGRLGIDLCQDDVERELKKEIEVIQGAQALLQRTMEQANEQIRRLRSTIYFLDRDHEDKTRALKIDQYNQSLTNNSMALSIYEGTQPLDPATITYEEYVDFTCK
;
A
#
# COMPACT_ATOMS: atom_id res chain seq x y z
N MET A 1 46.69 -15.83 24.95
CA MET A 1 47.54 -15.30 23.86
C MET A 1 47.14 -15.82 22.46
N THR A 2 46.06 -16.59 22.32
CA THR A 2 45.58 -17.13 21.02
C THR A 2 44.63 -16.21 20.25
N ASP A 3 44.08 -15.18 20.88
CA ASP A 3 42.89 -14.46 20.38
C ASP A 3 43.18 -13.37 19.33
N ASN A 4 44.39 -12.79 19.32
CA ASN A 4 44.78 -11.78 18.33
C ASN A 4 45.17 -12.42 16.98
N SER A 5 45.73 -13.63 16.99
CA SER A 5 46.12 -14.33 15.77
C SER A 5 44.92 -14.68 14.89
N ASP A 6 43.76 -14.95 15.49
CA ASP A 6 42.53 -15.24 14.76
C ASP A 6 41.90 -13.96 14.19
N LEU A 7 41.95 -12.85 14.94
CA LEU A 7 41.45 -11.56 14.47
C LEU A 7 42.29 -11.02 13.30
N ASP A 8 43.61 -11.09 13.39
CA ASP A 8 44.50 -10.67 12.30
C ASP A 8 44.28 -11.52 11.04
N ARG A 9 44.04 -12.83 11.19
CA ARG A 9 43.63 -13.70 10.07
C ARG A 9 42.30 -13.27 9.46
N GLN A 10 41.29 -12.96 10.28
CA GLN A 10 39.98 -12.50 9.83
C GLN A 10 40.09 -11.17 9.08
N ILE A 11 40.90 -10.23 9.57
CA ILE A 11 41.16 -8.95 8.89
C ILE A 11 41.78 -9.19 7.52
N GLU A 12 42.82 -10.03 7.43
CA GLU A 12 43.47 -10.31 6.15
C GLU A 12 42.56 -11.07 5.17
N GLN A 13 41.66 -11.92 5.67
CA GLN A 13 40.61 -12.56 4.89
C GLN A 13 39.60 -11.54 4.36
N LEU A 14 39.07 -10.69 5.24
CA LEU A 14 38.13 -9.63 4.86
C LEU A 14 38.77 -8.64 3.88
N LYS A 15 40.05 -8.27 4.03
CA LYS A 15 40.81 -7.42 3.08
C LYS A 15 40.90 -8.02 1.67
N ARG A 16 40.77 -9.35 1.52
CA ARG A 16 40.67 -10.03 0.22
C ARG A 16 39.25 -10.09 -0.35
N CYS A 17 38.27 -9.45 0.32
CA CYS A 17 36.85 -9.56 0.00
C CYS A 17 36.30 -10.99 0.17
N GLU A 18 36.84 -11.73 1.14
CA GLU A 18 36.40 -13.09 1.48
C GLU A 18 35.58 -13.06 2.76
N ILE A 19 34.38 -13.66 2.74
CA ILE A 19 33.53 -13.74 3.93
C ILE A 19 34.15 -14.63 5.01
N ILE A 20 34.01 -14.22 6.28
CA ILE A 20 34.35 -15.03 7.46
C ILE A 20 33.15 -15.89 7.88
N LYS A 21 33.36 -16.96 8.65
CA LYS A 21 32.29 -17.89 9.05
C LYS A 21 31.29 -17.22 9.99
N GLU A 22 30.03 -17.67 9.98
CA GLU A 22 28.97 -17.13 10.87
C GLU A 22 29.38 -17.12 12.36
N ALA A 23 30.06 -18.17 12.84
CA ALA A 23 30.56 -18.25 14.20
C ALA A 23 31.66 -17.20 14.50
N GLU A 24 32.49 -16.87 13.50
CA GLU A 24 33.51 -15.84 13.60
C GLU A 24 32.86 -14.44 13.62
N VAL A 25 31.84 -14.21 12.80
CA VAL A 25 31.02 -12.97 12.84
C VAL A 25 30.41 -12.76 14.22
N LYS A 26 29.81 -13.82 14.79
CA LYS A 26 29.22 -13.76 16.14
C LYS A 26 30.25 -13.36 17.20
N ALA A 27 31.43 -13.97 17.17
CA ALA A 27 32.51 -13.66 18.10
C ALA A 27 33.04 -12.23 17.92
N LEU A 28 33.18 -11.78 16.67
CA LEU A 28 33.60 -10.43 16.34
C LEU A 28 32.59 -9.38 16.86
N CYS A 29 31.30 -9.59 16.62
CA CYS A 29 30.24 -8.72 17.12
C CYS A 29 30.23 -8.69 18.66
N ALA A 30 30.42 -9.83 19.33
CA ALA A 30 30.48 -9.86 20.79
C ALA A 30 31.62 -8.99 21.34
N LYS A 31 32.83 -9.07 20.75
CA LYS A 31 33.97 -8.23 21.14
C LYS A 31 33.74 -6.75 20.81
N ALA A 32 33.17 -6.45 19.65
CA ALA A 32 32.84 -5.07 19.28
C ALA A 32 31.84 -4.45 20.25
N ARG A 33 30.83 -5.21 20.69
CA ARG A 33 29.86 -4.74 21.69
C ARG A 33 30.51 -4.37 23.01
N GLU A 34 31.51 -5.13 23.47
CA GLU A 34 32.26 -4.82 24.71
C GLU A 34 32.97 -3.46 24.62
N ILE A 35 33.49 -3.10 23.44
CA ILE A 35 34.16 -1.82 23.20
C ILE A 35 33.14 -0.68 23.04
N LEU A 36 32.16 -0.87 22.15
CA LEU A 36 31.17 0.16 21.80
C LEU A 36 30.20 0.48 22.94
N VAL A 37 30.06 -0.38 23.95
CA VAL A 37 29.26 -0.09 25.15
C VAL A 37 29.84 1.04 26.00
N GLU A 38 31.17 1.09 26.10
CA GLU A 38 31.92 2.05 26.92
C GLU A 38 32.04 3.42 26.20
N GLU A 39 31.74 3.45 24.91
CA GLU A 39 31.78 4.65 24.09
C GLU A 39 30.60 5.61 24.41
N SER A 40 30.91 6.91 24.54
CA SER A 40 29.95 8.02 24.59
C SER A 40 29.20 8.22 23.26
N ASN A 41 28.00 8.82 23.28
CA ASN A 41 27.32 9.21 22.03
C ASN A 41 28.08 10.26 21.22
N VAL A 42 28.90 11.08 21.92
CA VAL A 42 29.79 12.07 21.32
C VAL A 42 31.23 11.62 21.60
N GLN A 43 31.86 11.00 20.61
CA GLN A 43 33.24 10.52 20.71
C GLN A 43 34.24 11.66 20.62
N ARG A 44 35.24 11.66 21.49
CA ARG A 44 36.36 12.59 21.34
C ARG A 44 37.41 11.94 20.45
N VAL A 45 37.84 12.67 19.42
CA VAL A 45 38.88 12.25 18.49
C VAL A 45 39.95 13.34 18.47
N ASP A 46 41.22 12.97 18.52
CA ASP A 46 42.33 13.93 18.45
C ASP A 46 43.01 13.82 17.07
N SER A 47 43.45 14.96 16.52
CA SER A 47 44.21 15.00 15.27
C SER A 47 45.62 14.41 15.42
N PRO A 48 46.24 13.88 14.34
CA PRO A 48 45.74 13.79 12.97
C PRO A 48 44.68 12.68 12.81
N VAL A 49 43.64 12.95 12.02
CA VAL A 49 42.58 11.98 11.69
C VAL A 49 42.11 12.16 10.25
N THR A 50 41.83 11.04 9.61
CA THR A 50 41.18 10.97 8.30
C THR A 50 39.68 10.79 8.49
N VAL A 51 38.88 11.75 8.01
CA VAL A 51 37.41 11.70 8.10
C VAL A 51 36.82 11.20 6.79
N CYS A 52 35.95 10.19 6.89
CA CYS A 52 35.33 9.50 5.76
C CYS A 52 33.80 9.61 5.86
N GLY A 53 33.15 9.85 4.72
CA GLY A 53 31.70 9.85 4.61
C GLY A 53 31.16 8.46 4.27
N ASP A 54 30.04 8.44 3.55
CA ASP A 54 29.30 7.23 3.15
C ASP A 54 30.17 6.27 2.32
N ILE A 55 30.00 4.96 2.54
CA ILE A 55 30.71 3.88 1.83
C ILE A 55 29.73 2.98 1.05
N HIS A 56 28.52 2.73 1.58
CA HIS A 56 27.45 2.00 0.91
C HIS A 56 27.88 0.67 0.26
N GLY A 57 28.58 -0.18 1.01
CA GLY A 57 29.00 -1.50 0.55
C GLY A 57 29.94 -1.51 -0.66
N GLN A 58 30.60 -0.39 -0.96
CA GLN A 58 31.61 -0.27 -2.01
C GLN A 58 33.00 -0.70 -1.52
N PHE A 59 33.14 -2.00 -1.25
CA PHE A 59 34.34 -2.57 -0.61
C PHE A 59 35.67 -2.25 -1.32
N TYR A 60 35.72 -2.30 -2.66
CA TYR A 60 36.96 -2.02 -3.39
C TYR A 60 37.36 -0.54 -3.31
N ASP A 61 36.38 0.35 -3.21
CA ASP A 61 36.60 1.77 -3.04
C ASP A 61 37.05 2.08 -1.60
N LEU A 62 36.52 1.36 -0.59
CA LEU A 62 37.05 1.38 0.78
C LEU A 62 38.53 0.93 0.83
N LYS A 63 38.92 -0.10 0.06
CA LYS A 63 40.33 -0.51 -0.03
C LYS A 63 41.21 0.59 -0.63
N GLU A 64 40.71 1.30 -1.63
CA GLU A 64 41.44 2.42 -2.22
C GLU A 64 41.55 3.57 -1.22
N LEU A 65 40.49 3.86 -0.46
CA LEU A 65 40.52 4.84 0.62
C LEU A 65 41.63 4.54 1.63
N PHE A 66 41.81 3.28 2.07
CA PHE A 66 42.91 2.93 2.96
C PHE A 66 44.29 3.07 2.30
N LYS A 67 44.44 2.76 1.01
CA LYS A 67 45.72 2.95 0.32
C LYS A 67 46.13 4.42 0.22
N VAL A 68 45.17 5.31 0.01
CA VAL A 68 45.44 6.73 -0.21
C VAL A 68 45.50 7.49 1.13
N GLY A 69 44.59 7.18 2.06
CA GLY A 69 44.56 7.77 3.40
C GLY A 69 45.65 7.23 4.34
N GLY A 70 46.20 6.04 4.06
CA GLY A 70 47.19 5.35 4.87
C GLY A 70 46.59 4.18 5.67
N ASP A 71 47.37 3.12 5.87
CA ASP A 71 46.90 1.95 6.60
C ASP A 71 46.79 2.22 8.13
N VAL A 72 46.00 1.38 8.78
CA VAL A 72 45.87 1.32 10.25
C VAL A 72 46.88 0.29 10.77
N PRO A 73 47.66 0.57 11.83
CA PRO A 73 47.44 1.59 12.88
C PRO A 73 48.16 2.94 12.72
N GLU A 74 48.87 3.17 11.62
CA GLU A 74 49.66 4.39 11.41
C GLU A 74 48.77 5.64 11.26
N THR A 75 47.54 5.46 10.79
CA THR A 75 46.56 6.53 10.54
C THR A 75 45.31 6.35 11.42
N ASN A 76 44.81 7.44 12.00
CA ASN A 76 43.52 7.45 12.69
C ASN A 76 42.40 7.70 11.69
N TYR A 77 41.26 7.03 11.85
CA TYR A 77 40.08 7.19 11.01
C TYR A 77 38.81 7.49 11.81
N LEU A 78 37.99 8.36 11.25
CA LEU A 78 36.61 8.59 11.66
C LEU A 78 35.69 8.34 10.46
N PHE A 79 34.86 7.29 10.53
CA PHE A 79 33.85 7.02 9.51
C PHE A 79 32.47 7.49 9.96
N MET A 80 31.84 8.31 9.13
CA MET A 80 30.58 9.00 9.40
C MET A 80 29.33 8.21 8.98
N GLY A 81 29.31 6.89 9.20
CA GLY A 81 28.12 6.05 8.93
C GLY A 81 27.94 5.63 7.48
N ASP A 82 26.80 4.99 7.21
CA ASP A 82 26.39 4.46 5.90
C ASP A 82 27.43 3.51 5.30
N PHE A 83 27.74 2.46 6.06
CA PHE A 83 28.66 1.39 5.67
C PHE A 83 28.00 0.40 4.72
N VAL A 84 26.68 0.24 4.85
CA VAL A 84 25.89 -0.84 4.22
C VAL A 84 24.88 -0.32 3.19
N ASP A 85 24.21 -1.28 2.54
CA ASP A 85 23.22 -1.12 1.48
C ASP A 85 23.78 -0.57 0.17
N ARG A 86 22.97 -0.67 -0.91
CA ARG A 86 23.21 -0.13 -2.26
C ARG A 86 24.34 -0.82 -3.04
N GLY A 87 25.49 -1.05 -2.41
CA GLY A 87 26.60 -1.85 -2.93
C GLY A 87 26.41 -3.35 -2.69
N PHE A 88 27.20 -4.17 -3.40
CA PHE A 88 27.09 -5.64 -3.33
C PHE A 88 27.95 -6.29 -2.24
N TYR A 89 28.77 -5.50 -1.54
CA TYR A 89 29.79 -5.96 -0.58
C TYR A 89 29.64 -5.26 0.79
N SER A 90 28.41 -5.00 1.21
CA SER A 90 28.10 -4.37 2.50
C SER A 90 28.59 -5.21 3.67
N VAL A 91 28.48 -6.54 3.58
CA VAL A 91 28.92 -7.46 4.64
C VAL A 91 30.43 -7.41 4.82
N GLU A 92 31.21 -7.51 3.76
CA GLU A 92 32.67 -7.43 3.83
C GLU A 92 33.13 -6.05 4.28
N THR A 93 32.46 -4.99 3.80
CA THR A 93 32.73 -3.59 4.17
C THR A 93 32.56 -3.37 5.67
N PHE A 94 31.36 -3.67 6.20
CA PHE A 94 31.07 -3.44 7.61
C PHE A 94 31.91 -4.35 8.52
N LEU A 95 32.05 -5.64 8.18
CA LEU A 95 32.84 -6.57 8.99
C LEU A 95 34.33 -6.20 9.01
N LEU A 96 34.89 -5.67 7.91
CA LEU A 96 36.27 -5.18 7.90
C LEU A 96 36.45 -3.99 8.83
N LEU A 97 35.57 -2.99 8.75
CA LEU A 97 35.59 -1.83 9.64
C LEU A 97 35.42 -2.25 11.11
N LEU A 98 34.52 -3.18 11.38
CA LEU A 98 34.29 -3.72 12.71
C LEU A 98 35.50 -4.49 13.25
N ALA A 99 36.15 -5.31 12.42
CA ALA A 99 37.36 -6.04 12.78
C ALA A 99 38.53 -5.09 13.08
N LEU A 100 38.70 -4.04 12.27
CA LEU A 100 39.68 -2.99 12.52
C LEU A 100 39.37 -2.22 13.81
N LYS A 101 38.09 -1.92 14.09
CA LYS A 101 37.66 -1.31 15.35
C LYS A 101 38.01 -2.18 16.56
N VAL A 102 37.75 -3.49 16.49
CA VAL A 102 38.08 -4.41 17.58
C VAL A 102 39.60 -4.53 17.77
N ARG A 103 40.36 -4.50 16.67
CA ARG A 103 41.82 -4.65 16.70
C ARG A 103 42.56 -3.39 17.13
N TYR A 104 42.03 -2.22 16.77
CA TYR A 104 42.61 -0.90 16.99
C TYR A 104 41.53 0.09 17.48
N PRO A 105 40.98 -0.12 18.70
CA PRO A 105 39.85 0.67 19.20
C PRO A 105 40.13 2.17 19.28
N ASP A 106 41.37 2.56 19.55
CA ASP A 106 41.81 3.97 19.66
C ASP A 106 42.13 4.62 18.30
N ARG A 107 42.13 3.84 17.20
CA ARG A 107 42.51 4.31 15.85
C ARG A 107 41.33 4.39 14.89
N ILE A 108 40.29 3.60 15.11
CA ILE A 108 39.08 3.58 14.29
C ILE A 108 37.91 4.10 15.11
N THR A 109 37.29 5.17 14.68
CA THR A 109 36.02 5.67 15.23
C THR A 109 34.92 5.46 14.20
N LEU A 110 33.83 4.82 14.61
CA LEU A 110 32.66 4.57 13.78
C LEU A 110 31.46 5.27 14.41
N ILE A 111 30.83 6.18 13.67
CA ILE A 111 29.54 6.74 14.07
C ILE A 111 28.42 6.15 13.19
N ARG A 112 27.19 6.17 13.72
CA ARG A 112 26.01 5.57 13.08
C ARG A 112 25.54 6.44 11.93
N GLY A 113 25.22 5.83 10.78
CA GLY A 113 24.48 6.45 9.69
C GLY A 113 23.00 6.06 9.70
N ASN A 114 22.23 6.59 8.76
CA ASN A 114 20.80 6.26 8.69
C ASN A 114 20.56 4.83 8.14
N HIS A 115 21.50 4.31 7.34
CA HIS A 115 21.46 2.94 6.84
C HIS A 115 21.80 1.88 7.89
N GLU A 116 22.43 2.24 9.01
CA GLU A 116 22.66 1.34 10.15
C GLU A 116 21.40 1.15 11.01
N SER A 117 20.29 0.77 10.35
CA SER A 117 18.98 0.52 10.95
C SER A 117 18.31 -0.71 10.32
N ARG A 118 17.47 -1.41 11.09
CA ARG A 118 16.78 -2.62 10.62
C ARG A 118 15.80 -2.29 9.51
N GLN A 119 15.10 -1.17 9.61
CA GLN A 119 14.09 -0.77 8.62
C GLN A 119 14.72 -0.51 7.24
N ILE A 120 15.84 0.23 7.20
CA ILE A 120 16.49 0.61 5.95
C ILE A 120 17.20 -0.59 5.30
N THR A 121 17.91 -1.40 6.10
CA THR A 121 18.65 -2.57 5.59
C THR A 121 17.77 -3.67 4.98
N GLN A 122 16.49 -3.74 5.37
CA GLN A 122 15.51 -4.65 4.75
C GLN A 122 15.06 -4.19 3.36
N VAL A 123 15.14 -2.89 3.07
CA VAL A 123 14.64 -2.30 1.82
C VAL A 123 15.76 -2.16 0.79
N TYR A 124 16.98 -1.87 1.23
CA TYR A 124 18.06 -1.42 0.33
C TYR A 124 19.21 -2.40 0.11
N GLY A 125 19.05 -3.63 0.59
CA GLY A 125 19.78 -4.81 0.08
C GLY A 125 20.68 -5.52 1.08
N PHE A 126 21.04 -4.92 2.23
CA PHE A 126 21.93 -5.58 3.20
C PHE A 126 21.31 -6.86 3.79
N TYR A 127 20.00 -6.85 4.07
CA TYR A 127 19.28 -8.05 4.53
C TYR A 127 19.40 -9.21 3.53
N ASP A 128 19.11 -8.93 2.25
CA ASP A 128 19.19 -9.93 1.18
C ASP A 128 20.63 -10.36 0.90
N GLU A 129 21.60 -9.46 1.05
CA GLU A 129 23.02 -9.76 0.94
C GLU A 129 23.47 -10.77 1.99
N CYS A 130 23.12 -10.56 3.27
CA CYS A 130 23.40 -11.51 4.35
C CYS A 130 22.77 -12.87 4.07
N LEU A 131 21.47 -12.90 3.70
CA LEU A 131 20.76 -14.13 3.40
C LEU A 131 21.41 -14.90 2.24
N ARG A 132 21.79 -14.20 1.17
CA ARG A 132 22.43 -14.79 -0.01
C ARG A 132 23.83 -15.34 0.28
N LYS A 133 24.65 -14.63 1.06
CA LYS A 133 26.04 -15.01 1.33
C LYS A 133 26.17 -16.10 2.40
N TYR A 134 25.30 -16.09 3.41
CA TYR A 134 25.37 -17.03 4.55
C TYR A 134 24.30 -18.11 4.54
N GLY A 135 23.27 -17.99 3.70
CA GLY A 135 22.11 -18.88 3.71
C GLY A 135 21.18 -18.70 4.91
N SER A 136 21.45 -17.72 5.78
CA SER A 136 20.68 -17.40 6.98
C SER A 136 20.74 -15.90 7.27
N ILE A 137 19.70 -15.38 7.94
CA ILE A 137 19.64 -13.99 8.41
C ILE A 137 20.40 -13.77 9.73
N THR A 138 21.05 -14.80 10.29
CA THR A 138 21.73 -14.68 11.59
C THR A 138 22.80 -13.59 11.58
N VAL A 139 23.58 -13.49 10.50
CA VAL A 139 24.61 -12.45 10.36
C VAL A 139 24.01 -11.05 10.33
N TRP A 140 22.90 -10.85 9.61
CA TRP A 140 22.18 -9.58 9.61
C TRP A 140 21.72 -9.20 11.02
N ARG A 141 21.22 -10.16 11.81
CA ARG A 141 20.85 -9.93 13.21
C ARG A 141 22.04 -9.51 14.07
N TYR A 142 23.18 -10.19 13.95
CA TYR A 142 24.38 -9.80 14.69
C TYR A 142 24.87 -8.39 14.33
N CYS A 143 24.89 -8.04 13.03
CA CYS A 143 25.31 -6.71 12.59
C CYS A 143 24.34 -5.62 13.06
N THR A 144 23.02 -5.83 12.92
CA THR A 144 22.01 -4.85 13.35
C THR A 144 21.96 -4.66 14.87
N GLU A 145 22.28 -5.69 15.65
CA GLU A 145 22.50 -5.53 17.09
C GLU A 145 23.69 -4.62 17.39
N ILE A 146 24.76 -4.67 16.59
CA ILE A 146 25.94 -3.80 16.76
C ILE A 146 25.66 -2.36 16.34
N PHE A 147 24.82 -2.15 15.33
CA PHE A 147 24.42 -0.81 14.90
C PHE A 147 23.84 0.03 16.05
N ASP A 148 23.12 -0.60 16.98
CA ASP A 148 22.54 0.08 18.14
C ASP A 148 23.61 0.61 19.12
N TYR A 149 24.85 0.11 19.06
CA TYR A 149 25.93 0.55 19.94
C TYR A 149 26.82 1.63 19.31
N LEU A 150 26.73 1.85 18.01
CA LEU A 150 27.53 2.86 17.30
C LEU A 150 27.24 4.26 17.84
N SER A 151 28.30 5.03 18.07
CA SER A 151 28.21 6.42 18.55
C SER A 151 27.42 7.29 17.57
N LEU A 152 26.72 8.32 18.04
CA LEU A 152 25.87 9.17 17.17
C LEU A 152 26.66 10.29 16.49
N SER A 153 27.76 10.72 17.11
CA SER A 153 28.59 11.83 16.62
C SER A 153 30.01 11.74 17.20
N ALA A 154 30.91 12.55 16.66
CA ALA A 154 32.25 12.75 17.19
C ALA A 154 32.59 14.24 17.27
N ILE A 155 33.60 14.58 18.07
CA ILE A 155 34.20 15.91 18.13
C ILE A 155 35.71 15.80 17.99
N ILE A 156 36.25 16.44 16.97
CA ILE A 156 37.69 16.46 16.67
C ILE A 156 38.31 17.69 17.32
N ASP A 157 39.35 17.49 18.14
CA ASP A 157 40.10 18.52 18.87
C ASP A 157 39.25 19.52 19.67
N GLY A 158 38.00 19.14 19.99
CA GLY A 158 37.04 20.03 20.63
C GLY A 158 36.46 21.13 19.72
N LYS A 159 36.82 21.16 18.43
CA LYS A 159 36.47 22.26 17.52
C LYS A 159 35.63 21.85 16.30
N ILE A 160 35.71 20.61 15.84
CA ILE A 160 34.95 20.14 14.67
C ILE A 160 33.94 19.10 15.12
N PHE A 161 32.65 19.37 14.92
CA PHE A 161 31.57 18.44 15.24
C PHE A 161 31.24 17.57 14.05
N CYS A 162 31.38 16.26 14.19
CA CYS A 162 31.14 15.27 13.16
C CYS A 162 29.83 14.51 13.41
N VAL A 163 28.93 14.52 12.43
CA VAL A 163 27.63 13.83 12.50
C VAL A 163 27.27 13.29 11.12
N HIS A 164 26.55 12.18 11.02
CA HIS A 164 26.18 11.65 9.70
C HIS A 164 25.19 12.56 8.96
N GLY A 165 24.04 12.81 9.57
CA GLY A 165 22.97 13.69 9.09
C GLY A 165 23.31 15.16 9.34
N GLY A 166 22.74 15.72 10.39
CA GLY A 166 22.89 17.14 10.68
C GLY A 166 22.42 17.52 12.07
N LEU A 167 21.87 18.72 12.21
CA LEU A 167 21.39 19.25 13.48
C LEU A 167 19.93 18.85 13.74
N SER A 168 19.50 18.97 15.00
CA SER A 168 18.10 18.77 15.42
C SER A 168 17.53 20.03 16.07
N PRO A 169 16.26 20.40 15.84
CA PRO A 169 15.61 21.50 16.57
C PRO A 169 15.50 21.22 18.07
N SER A 170 15.61 19.96 18.49
CA SER A 170 15.55 19.54 19.89
C SER A 170 16.92 19.56 20.59
N ILE A 171 18.01 19.81 19.85
CA ILE A 171 19.39 19.75 20.34
C ILE A 171 20.06 21.11 20.13
N GLN A 172 20.35 21.78 21.25
CA GLN A 172 21.08 23.05 21.28
C GLN A 172 22.53 22.85 21.73
N THR A 173 22.81 21.79 22.50
CA THR A 173 24.13 21.53 23.08
C THR A 173 24.62 20.11 22.85
N LEU A 174 25.95 19.91 22.78
CA LEU A 174 26.56 18.59 22.68
C LEU A 174 26.22 17.67 23.87
N ASP A 175 26.01 18.25 25.05
CA ASP A 175 25.63 17.49 26.24
C ASP A 175 24.26 16.82 26.09
N GLN A 176 23.32 17.45 25.37
CA GLN A 176 22.03 16.80 25.07
C GLN A 176 22.22 15.54 24.22
N ILE A 177 23.15 15.56 23.26
CA ILE A 177 23.49 14.37 22.44
C ILE A 177 24.03 13.25 23.34
N ARG A 178 24.87 13.57 24.33
CA ARG A 178 25.45 12.59 25.27
C ARG A 178 24.39 11.87 26.10
N THR A 179 23.22 12.48 26.31
CA THR A 179 22.11 11.90 27.11
C THR A 179 21.15 11.02 26.32
N ILE A 180 21.22 10.98 24.99
CA ILE A 180 20.33 10.17 24.15
C ILE A 180 20.53 8.68 24.46
N ASP A 181 19.45 7.93 24.66
CA ASP A 181 19.56 6.47 24.69
C ASP A 181 19.69 5.95 23.25
N ARG A 182 20.91 5.69 22.81
CA ARG A 182 21.20 5.25 21.44
C ARG A 182 20.96 3.75 21.20
N LYS A 183 20.84 2.94 22.27
CA LYS A 183 20.83 1.45 22.22
C LYS A 183 19.47 0.89 21.82
N GLN A 184 18.95 1.42 20.72
CA GLN A 184 17.65 1.09 20.16
C GLN A 184 17.66 1.28 18.64
N GLU A 185 16.62 0.77 18.00
CA GLU A 185 16.32 1.07 16.60
C GLU A 185 16.09 2.58 16.44
N VAL A 186 16.52 3.14 15.30
CA VAL A 186 16.32 4.56 14.99
C VAL A 186 14.83 4.89 14.99
N PRO A 187 14.34 5.80 15.84
CA PRO A 187 12.93 6.20 15.85
C PRO A 187 12.52 6.93 14.56
N HIS A 188 11.21 7.00 14.30
CA HIS A 188 10.66 7.73 13.16
C HIS A 188 10.77 9.26 13.31
N ASP A 189 10.87 9.77 14.55
CA ASP A 189 11.00 11.18 14.87
C ASP A 189 11.92 11.43 16.10
N GLY A 190 12.26 12.69 16.32
CA GLY A 190 13.01 13.12 17.49
C GLY A 190 14.53 13.20 17.28
N PRO A 191 15.29 13.54 18.35
CA PRO A 191 16.67 13.99 18.25
C PRO A 191 17.62 12.98 17.61
N MET A 192 17.44 11.68 17.86
CA MET A 192 18.27 10.64 17.25
C MET A 192 18.01 10.51 15.74
N CYS A 193 16.73 10.59 15.33
CA CYS A 193 16.36 10.56 13.91
C CYS A 193 16.93 11.78 13.19
N ASP A 194 16.78 12.96 13.78
CA ASP A 194 17.24 14.22 13.20
C ASP A 194 18.75 14.25 12.97
N LEU A 195 19.55 13.76 13.93
CA LEU A 195 21.02 13.68 13.79
C LEU A 195 21.44 12.79 12.61
N LEU A 196 20.64 11.79 12.24
CA LEU A 196 20.95 10.85 11.16
C LEU A 196 20.36 11.28 9.80
N TRP A 197 19.30 12.08 9.78
CA TRP A 197 18.53 12.36 8.55
C TRP A 197 18.48 13.84 8.10
N SER A 198 18.93 14.77 8.94
CA SER A 198 18.82 16.20 8.62
C SER A 198 19.85 16.67 7.60
N ASP A 199 19.49 17.69 6.83
CA ASP A 199 20.26 18.18 5.68
C ASP A 199 20.43 19.73 5.70
N PRO A 200 21.60 20.26 5.32
CA PRO A 200 21.78 21.70 5.15
C PRO A 200 21.10 22.18 3.85
N GLU A 201 20.38 23.31 3.94
CA GLU A 201 19.72 23.95 2.78
C GLU A 201 19.85 25.48 2.88
N ASP A 202 19.86 26.18 1.73
CA ASP A 202 19.91 27.65 1.67
C ASP A 202 18.55 28.28 2.05
N THR A 203 18.07 27.97 3.24
CA THR A 203 16.85 28.49 3.88
C THR A 203 17.18 29.20 5.19
N GLN A 204 16.23 29.95 5.74
CA GLN A 204 16.34 30.57 7.06
C GLN A 204 15.67 29.67 8.12
N GLY A 205 16.37 29.36 9.20
CA GLY A 205 15.86 28.53 10.28
C GLY A 205 15.73 27.05 9.92
N TRP A 206 14.63 26.43 10.36
CA TRP A 206 14.31 25.03 10.12
C TRP A 206 13.27 24.87 9.00
N GLY A 207 13.45 23.87 8.14
CA GLY A 207 12.50 23.48 7.09
C GLY A 207 12.11 22.01 7.19
N VAL A 208 11.00 21.65 6.52
CA VAL A 208 10.54 20.26 6.45
C VAL A 208 11.43 19.47 5.48
N SER A 209 11.96 18.33 5.93
CA SER A 209 12.79 17.46 5.08
C SER A 209 11.94 16.73 4.02
N PRO A 210 12.35 16.74 2.75
CA PRO A 210 11.69 15.97 1.70
C PRO A 210 11.89 14.46 1.86
N ARG A 211 12.79 14.02 2.76
CA ARG A 211 13.05 12.60 3.05
C ARG A 211 11.94 11.95 3.88
N GLY A 212 11.04 12.75 4.47
CA GLY A 212 10.02 12.26 5.41
C GLY A 212 10.57 11.97 6.82
N ALA A 213 11.85 12.25 7.07
CA ALA A 213 12.54 12.14 8.35
C ALA A 213 13.61 13.26 8.46
N GLY A 214 13.89 13.71 9.69
CA GLY A 214 14.79 14.84 9.96
C GLY A 214 14.28 16.20 9.46
N TYR A 215 15.16 17.19 9.42
CA TYR A 215 14.84 18.56 9.05
C TYR A 215 15.84 19.15 8.05
N LEU A 216 15.42 20.20 7.35
CA LEU A 216 16.35 21.11 6.66
C LEU A 216 16.82 22.19 7.64
N PHE A 217 18.10 22.54 7.65
CA PHE A 217 18.63 23.58 8.52
C PHE A 217 19.44 24.63 7.76
N GLY A 218 19.21 25.90 8.12
CA GLY A 218 19.87 27.06 7.53
C GLY A 218 21.17 27.49 8.21
N SER A 219 21.83 28.50 7.62
CA SER A 219 23.09 29.05 8.14
C SER A 219 22.97 29.68 9.53
N ASP A 220 21.80 30.26 9.86
CA ASP A 220 21.51 30.85 11.18
C ASP A 220 21.46 29.81 12.29
N VAL A 221 20.88 28.64 12.00
CA VAL A 221 20.84 27.49 12.92
C VAL A 221 22.26 27.00 13.22
N VAL A 222 23.09 26.88 12.18
CA VAL A 222 24.50 26.47 12.32
C VAL A 222 25.28 27.48 13.15
N ALA A 223 25.16 28.78 12.85
CA ALA A 223 25.85 29.83 13.58
C ALA A 223 25.49 29.83 15.07
N GLN A 224 24.21 29.63 15.40
CA GLN A 224 23.74 29.52 16.78
C GLN A 224 24.32 28.29 17.48
N PHE A 225 24.29 27.12 16.82
CA PHE A 225 24.80 25.88 17.39
C PHE A 225 26.32 25.95 17.63
N ASN A 226 27.07 26.43 16.64
CA ASN A 226 28.52 26.61 16.73
C ASN A 226 28.91 27.55 17.87
N SER A 227 28.24 28.72 17.96
CA SER A 227 28.48 29.68 19.04
C SER A 227 28.14 29.13 20.43
N SER A 228 27.10 28.31 20.54
CA SER A 228 26.65 27.77 21.84
C SER A 228 27.55 26.66 22.37
N ASN A 229 28.31 26.01 21.48
CA ASN A 229 29.12 24.83 21.79
C ASN A 229 30.63 25.05 21.60
N ASP A 230 31.06 26.27 21.26
CA ASP A 230 32.46 26.62 20.94
C ASP A 230 33.06 25.76 19.80
N ILE A 231 32.23 25.43 18.80
CA ILE A 231 32.58 24.64 17.61
C ILE A 231 32.87 25.62 16.47
N GLU A 232 33.89 25.32 15.66
CA GLU A 232 34.25 26.11 14.49
C GLU A 232 33.50 25.64 13.24
N MET A 233 33.30 24.33 13.11
CA MET A 233 32.74 23.71 11.90
C MET A 233 31.97 22.43 12.20
N ILE A 234 30.95 22.14 11.38
CA ILE A 234 30.26 20.86 11.34
C ILE A 234 30.76 20.06 10.12
N CYS A 235 31.21 18.84 10.33
CA CYS A 235 31.56 17.90 9.26
C CYS A 235 30.51 16.79 9.21
N ARG A 236 29.98 16.50 8.02
CA ARG A 236 28.86 15.57 7.84
C ARG A 236 28.93 14.75 6.56
N ALA A 237 28.00 13.81 6.37
CA ALA A 237 27.97 12.88 5.24
C ALA A 237 26.61 12.89 4.50
N HIS A 238 26.04 11.75 4.08
CA HIS A 238 24.61 11.50 3.75
C HIS A 238 23.97 12.24 2.56
N GLN A 239 24.57 13.34 2.07
CA GLN A 239 24.21 13.97 0.81
C GLN A 239 25.26 13.69 -0.26
N LEU A 240 24.79 13.13 -1.38
CA LEU A 240 25.62 12.88 -2.55
C LEU A 240 26.19 14.19 -3.10
N VAL A 241 27.52 14.26 -3.20
CA VAL A 241 28.25 15.44 -3.70
C VAL A 241 29.20 15.05 -4.83
N MET A 242 29.15 15.79 -5.94
CA MET A 242 29.80 15.41 -7.20
C MET A 242 31.34 15.30 -7.11
N GLU A 243 31.96 16.22 -6.37
CA GLU A 243 33.42 16.29 -6.18
C GLU A 243 33.90 15.51 -4.95
N GLY A 244 33.03 14.71 -4.33
CA GLY A 244 33.33 13.97 -3.10
C GLY A 244 33.28 14.82 -1.82
N TYR A 245 33.20 16.15 -1.92
CA TYR A 245 32.94 17.05 -0.80
C TYR A 245 32.19 18.31 -1.24
N LYS A 246 31.56 19.03 -0.30
CA LYS A 246 30.90 20.31 -0.53
C LYS A 246 30.92 21.19 0.72
N TRP A 247 31.30 22.44 0.55
CA TRP A 247 31.16 23.48 1.56
C TRP A 247 29.76 24.12 1.50
N HIS A 248 29.18 24.35 2.67
CA HIS A 248 27.93 25.09 2.86
C HIS A 248 28.17 26.27 3.82
N PHE A 249 27.30 27.28 3.75
CA PHE A 249 27.21 28.38 4.72
C PHE A 249 28.56 29.03 5.07
N ASN A 250 29.24 29.64 4.10
CA ASN A 250 30.55 30.28 4.28
C ASN A 250 31.58 29.35 4.98
N GLU A 251 31.65 28.11 4.53
CA GLU A 251 32.62 27.11 5.00
C GLU A 251 32.42 26.68 6.47
N THR A 252 31.25 26.88 7.06
CA THR A 252 30.95 26.42 8.44
C THR A 252 30.41 24.99 8.50
N VAL A 253 29.94 24.44 7.37
CA VAL A 253 29.53 23.05 7.24
C VAL A 253 30.21 22.40 6.03
N LEU A 254 30.81 21.25 6.25
CA LEU A 254 31.45 20.42 5.24
C LEU A 254 30.69 19.11 5.09
N THR A 255 30.22 18.83 3.88
CA THR A 255 29.70 17.51 3.51
C THR A 255 30.82 16.70 2.84
N VAL A 256 31.08 15.48 3.32
CA VAL A 256 32.09 14.54 2.82
C VAL A 256 31.40 13.29 2.30
N TRP A 257 31.81 12.81 1.13
CA TRP A 257 31.27 11.63 0.48
C TRP A 257 32.39 10.73 -0.04
N SER A 258 32.39 9.48 0.43
CA SER A 258 33.48 8.54 0.20
C SER A 258 33.04 7.30 -0.60
N ALA A 259 31.99 7.42 -1.42
CA ALA A 259 31.50 6.38 -2.32
C ALA A 259 31.55 6.86 -3.80
N PRO A 260 32.67 6.70 -4.53
CA PRO A 260 32.83 7.14 -5.90
C PRO A 260 32.00 6.25 -6.80
N ASN A 261 31.64 6.73 -7.98
CA ASN A 261 30.79 5.96 -8.87
C ASN A 261 29.54 5.34 -8.22
N TYR A 262 28.87 6.10 -7.34
CA TYR A 262 27.78 5.60 -6.52
C TYR A 262 26.72 4.83 -7.32
N CYS A 263 26.31 3.67 -6.79
CA CYS A 263 25.42 2.71 -7.45
C CYS A 263 25.88 2.26 -8.86
N TYR A 264 27.16 2.42 -9.21
CA TYR A 264 27.74 2.12 -10.53
C TYR A 264 27.11 2.89 -11.70
N ARG A 265 26.49 4.05 -11.43
CA ARG A 265 25.70 4.82 -12.42
C ARG A 265 26.22 6.25 -12.69
N TYR A 266 27.04 6.83 -11.81
CA TYR A 266 27.38 8.25 -11.86
C TYR A 266 28.88 8.44 -11.77
N LEU A 267 29.57 9.10 -12.71
CA LEU A 267 31.04 9.29 -12.70
C LEU A 267 31.52 10.24 -11.57
N LEU A 268 31.41 9.84 -10.30
CA LEU A 268 31.78 10.62 -9.12
C LEU A 268 33.24 10.41 -8.71
N LYS A 269 33.88 11.46 -8.16
CA LYS A 269 35.21 11.38 -7.54
C LYS A 269 35.09 11.03 -6.05
N MET A 270 36.06 10.28 -5.53
CA MET A 270 36.28 10.09 -4.09
C MET A 270 36.92 11.33 -3.48
N ALA A 271 36.49 11.73 -2.29
CA ALA A 271 37.30 12.56 -1.41
C ALA A 271 37.26 11.99 0.01
N TYR A 272 38.38 12.13 0.71
CA TYR A 272 38.46 11.99 2.15
C TYR A 272 39.10 13.25 2.70
N LEU A 273 38.79 13.59 3.94
CA LEU A 273 39.38 14.75 4.59
C LEU A 273 40.58 14.32 5.42
N GLY A 274 41.77 14.78 5.05
CA GLY A 274 42.96 14.66 5.89
C GLY A 274 43.14 15.93 6.73
N LEU A 275 43.06 15.82 8.05
CA LEU A 275 43.48 16.89 8.96
C LEU A 275 44.97 16.69 9.30
N VAL A 276 45.85 17.41 8.59
CA VAL A 276 47.29 17.44 8.86
C VAL A 276 47.67 18.87 9.25
N ASN A 277 48.11 19.07 10.49
CA ASN A 277 48.53 20.37 11.03
C ASN A 277 47.47 21.48 10.87
N GLU A 278 46.25 21.26 11.38
CA GLU A 278 45.14 22.24 11.43
C GLU A 278 44.58 22.72 10.07
N ASN A 279 45.13 22.26 8.93
CA ASN A 279 44.59 22.56 7.60
C ASN A 279 43.65 21.43 7.12
N VAL A 280 42.47 21.84 6.67
CA VAL A 280 41.44 20.99 6.04
C VAL A 280 41.82 20.79 4.57
N GLU A 281 42.61 19.76 4.26
CA GLU A 281 42.93 19.40 2.87
C GLU A 281 42.01 18.27 2.39
N ALA A 282 41.11 18.61 1.45
CA ALA A 282 40.42 17.61 0.66
C ALA A 282 41.41 17.03 -0.36
N ILE A 283 41.88 15.80 -0.12
CA ILE A 283 42.84 15.14 -0.99
C ILE A 283 42.05 14.30 -1.99
N PRO A 284 41.91 14.73 -3.27
CA PRO A 284 41.43 13.84 -4.30
C PRO A 284 42.47 12.72 -4.47
N PRO A 285 42.07 11.44 -4.51
CA PRO A 285 43.03 10.38 -4.73
C PRO A 285 43.73 10.60 -6.08
N PRO A 286 45.04 10.31 -6.17
CA PRO A 286 45.73 10.37 -7.45
C PRO A 286 45.01 9.46 -8.45
N PRO A 287 45.00 9.81 -9.75
CA PRO A 287 44.39 8.95 -10.75
C PRO A 287 45.06 7.58 -10.69
N ALA A 288 44.28 6.58 -10.28
CA ALA A 288 44.78 5.24 -10.07
C ALA A 288 45.46 4.72 -11.35
N LYS A 289 46.73 4.32 -11.22
CA LYS A 289 47.51 3.72 -12.29
C LYS A 289 47.47 2.21 -12.09
N TYR A 290 46.75 1.53 -12.98
CA TYR A 290 46.55 0.09 -12.93
C TYR A 290 47.61 -0.63 -13.78
N THR A 291 48.04 -1.81 -13.34
CA THR A 291 48.88 -2.67 -14.17
C THR A 291 48.04 -3.34 -15.26
N LEU A 292 48.70 -3.91 -16.27
CA LEU A 292 48.01 -4.68 -17.31
C LEU A 292 47.27 -5.90 -16.73
N GLU A 293 47.81 -6.52 -15.67
CA GLU A 293 47.17 -7.63 -14.97
C GLU A 293 45.92 -7.17 -14.20
N ASP A 294 45.98 -6.02 -13.51
CA ASP A 294 44.81 -5.42 -12.85
C ASP A 294 43.71 -5.12 -13.86
N TRP A 295 44.08 -4.61 -15.05
CA TRP A 295 43.14 -4.38 -16.14
C TRP A 295 42.48 -5.68 -16.63
N TYR A 296 43.26 -6.75 -16.85
CA TYR A 296 42.69 -8.04 -17.25
C TYR A 296 41.79 -8.65 -16.17
N PHE A 297 42.16 -8.50 -14.89
CA PHE A 297 41.36 -8.97 -13.78
C PHE A 297 40.03 -8.22 -13.70
N ASP A 298 40.07 -6.89 -13.74
CA ASP A 298 38.89 -6.02 -13.73
C ASP A 298 37.95 -6.31 -14.90
N ILE A 299 38.49 -6.44 -16.12
CA ILE A 299 37.69 -6.79 -17.30
C ILE A 299 37.02 -8.16 -17.14
N ARG A 300 37.72 -9.16 -16.59
CA ARG A 300 37.10 -10.48 -16.33
C ARG A 300 36.01 -10.42 -15.27
N GLN A 301 36.20 -9.63 -14.21
CA GLN A 301 35.19 -9.45 -13.17
C GLN A 301 33.97 -8.72 -13.72
N LYS A 302 34.17 -7.65 -14.50
CA LYS A 302 33.09 -6.92 -15.19
C LYS A 302 32.34 -7.83 -16.15
N TYR A 303 33.04 -8.69 -16.88
CA TYR A 303 32.41 -9.65 -17.78
C TYR A 303 31.53 -10.64 -17.01
N ARG A 304 32.03 -11.22 -15.91
CA ARG A 304 31.22 -12.10 -15.04
C ARG A 304 30.02 -11.38 -14.44
N CYS A 305 30.21 -10.17 -13.93
CA CYS A 305 29.10 -9.38 -13.37
C CYS A 305 28.03 -9.08 -14.43
N THR A 306 28.46 -8.77 -15.66
CA THR A 306 27.54 -8.55 -16.79
C THR A 306 26.79 -9.84 -17.13
N GLU A 307 27.48 -10.97 -17.14
CA GLU A 307 26.89 -12.28 -17.40
C GLU A 307 25.88 -12.68 -16.30
N ASP A 308 26.21 -12.44 -15.02
CA ASP A 308 25.30 -12.67 -13.89
C ASP A 308 24.07 -11.74 -13.95
N GLN A 309 24.26 -10.47 -14.33
CA GLN A 309 23.16 -9.52 -14.56
C GLN A 309 22.28 -9.94 -15.73
N GLN A 310 22.87 -10.42 -16.82
CA GLN A 310 22.13 -10.94 -17.97
C GLN A 310 21.32 -12.17 -17.57
N GLN A 311 21.90 -13.12 -16.85
CA GLN A 311 21.17 -14.29 -16.34
C GLN A 311 20.03 -13.89 -15.40
N LEU A 312 20.21 -12.87 -14.56
CA LEU A 312 19.14 -12.34 -13.73
C LEU A 312 18.03 -11.73 -14.59
N ALA A 313 18.37 -10.93 -15.61
CA ALA A 313 17.40 -10.35 -16.53
C ALA A 313 16.63 -11.45 -17.28
N ASP A 314 17.30 -12.49 -17.76
CA ASP A 314 16.68 -13.63 -18.44
C ASP A 314 15.73 -14.39 -17.51
N ARG A 315 16.10 -14.59 -16.24
CA ARG A 315 15.20 -15.17 -15.23
C ARG A 315 13.96 -14.30 -15.00
N VAL A 316 14.13 -12.99 -14.89
CA VAL A 316 13.01 -12.05 -14.71
C VAL A 316 12.09 -12.05 -15.93
N LEU A 317 12.65 -12.07 -17.14
CA LEU A 317 11.87 -12.17 -18.38
C LEU A 317 11.11 -13.50 -18.44
N SER A 318 11.76 -14.62 -18.13
CA SER A 318 11.11 -15.94 -18.10
C SER A 318 9.98 -16.02 -17.06
N GLU A 319 10.18 -15.49 -15.85
CA GLU A 319 9.11 -15.40 -14.85
C GLU A 319 7.98 -14.46 -15.29
N SER A 320 8.31 -13.35 -15.95
CA SER A 320 7.31 -12.43 -16.50
C SER A 320 6.47 -13.09 -17.60
N GLU A 321 7.09 -13.89 -18.47
CA GLU A 321 6.39 -14.68 -19.49
C GLU A 321 5.49 -15.74 -18.84
N ARG A 322 5.99 -16.47 -17.84
CA ARG A 322 5.20 -17.45 -17.08
C ARG A 322 3.97 -16.80 -16.44
N LEU A 323 4.16 -15.67 -15.74
CA LEU A 323 3.06 -14.92 -15.12
C LEU A 323 2.05 -14.41 -16.14
N ARG A 324 2.52 -13.93 -17.31
CA ARG A 324 1.63 -13.50 -18.40
C ARG A 324 0.78 -14.65 -18.91
N ASP A 325 1.38 -15.83 -19.09
CA ASP A 325 0.69 -17.01 -19.59
C ASP A 325 -0.33 -17.53 -18.56
N GLU A 326 0.06 -17.62 -17.28
CA GLU A 326 -0.85 -17.99 -16.17
C GLU A 326 -2.02 -17.00 -16.04
N THR A 327 -1.74 -15.71 -16.10
CA THR A 327 -2.77 -14.65 -16.03
C THR A 327 -3.71 -14.74 -17.23
N THR A 328 -3.18 -15.04 -18.42
CA THR A 328 -3.97 -15.21 -19.65
C THR A 328 -4.88 -16.42 -19.54
N GLU A 329 -4.37 -17.57 -19.09
CA GLU A 329 -5.14 -18.79 -18.89
C GLU A 329 -6.26 -18.58 -17.87
N SER A 330 -5.94 -18.00 -16.71
CA SER A 330 -6.91 -17.68 -15.66
C SER A 330 -8.00 -16.73 -16.17
N SER A 331 -7.62 -15.68 -16.92
CA SER A 331 -8.57 -14.71 -17.49
C SER A 331 -9.51 -15.37 -18.50
N GLN A 332 -8.98 -16.25 -19.36
CA GLN A 332 -9.80 -16.98 -20.34
C GLN A 332 -10.76 -17.95 -19.65
N LYS A 333 -10.32 -18.66 -18.60
CA LYS A 333 -11.16 -19.56 -17.82
C LYS A 333 -12.29 -18.80 -17.13
N ASN A 334 -11.97 -17.70 -16.45
CA ASN A 334 -12.95 -16.85 -15.80
C ASN A 334 -13.97 -16.29 -16.79
N LYS A 335 -13.51 -15.83 -17.97
CA LYS A 335 -14.43 -15.37 -19.03
C LYS A 335 -15.39 -16.46 -19.47
N LYS A 336 -14.90 -17.67 -19.74
CA LYS A 336 -15.76 -18.80 -20.16
C LYS A 336 -16.81 -19.14 -19.10
N GLU A 337 -16.43 -19.14 -17.82
CA GLU A 337 -17.35 -19.40 -16.72
C GLU A 337 -18.41 -18.30 -16.57
N VAL A 338 -18.00 -17.03 -16.59
CA VAL A 338 -18.92 -15.89 -16.50
C VAL A 338 -19.89 -15.86 -17.69
N ASP A 339 -19.40 -16.02 -18.91
CA ASP A 339 -20.23 -16.05 -20.13
C ASP A 339 -21.25 -17.20 -20.05
N HIS A 340 -20.85 -18.36 -19.51
CA HIS A 340 -21.75 -19.50 -19.30
C HIS A 340 -22.85 -19.18 -18.30
N ARG A 341 -22.51 -18.65 -17.12
CA ARG A 341 -23.49 -18.33 -16.06
C ARG A 341 -24.45 -17.22 -16.48
N ILE A 342 -23.97 -16.20 -17.21
CA ILE A 342 -24.83 -15.15 -17.78
C ILE A 342 -25.82 -15.76 -18.78
N ASN A 343 -25.36 -16.68 -19.64
CA ASN A 343 -26.24 -17.34 -20.60
C ASN A 343 -27.34 -18.18 -19.92
N GLU A 344 -27.01 -18.91 -18.86
CA GLU A 344 -28.00 -19.63 -18.06
C GLU A 344 -29.03 -18.67 -17.45
N LYS A 345 -28.56 -17.60 -16.81
CA LYS A 345 -29.41 -16.56 -16.23
C LYS A 345 -30.34 -15.92 -17.25
N ILE A 346 -29.85 -15.60 -18.46
CA ILE A 346 -30.66 -15.06 -19.56
C ILE A 346 -31.80 -16.02 -19.91
N LYS A 347 -31.50 -17.32 -20.09
CA LYS A 347 -32.51 -18.32 -20.42
C LYS A 347 -33.58 -18.44 -19.33
N ASP A 348 -33.16 -18.41 -18.06
CA ASP A 348 -34.09 -18.47 -16.93
C ASP A 348 -35.00 -17.24 -16.87
N ILE A 349 -34.44 -16.04 -17.04
CA ILE A 349 -35.22 -14.79 -17.07
C ILE A 349 -36.19 -14.78 -18.26
N GLU A 350 -35.76 -15.25 -19.44
CA GLU A 350 -36.63 -15.37 -20.61
C GLU A 350 -37.79 -16.34 -20.37
N PHE A 351 -37.52 -17.47 -19.72
CA PHE A 351 -38.55 -18.44 -19.35
C PHE A 351 -39.57 -17.82 -18.40
N PHE A 352 -39.13 -17.22 -17.29
CA PHE A 352 -40.04 -16.62 -16.32
C PHE A 352 -40.79 -15.42 -16.87
N LYS A 353 -40.18 -14.64 -17.78
CA LYS A 353 -40.88 -13.56 -18.48
C LYS A 353 -42.06 -14.09 -19.30
N LYS A 354 -41.87 -15.19 -20.04
CA LYS A 354 -42.95 -15.83 -20.82
C LYS A 354 -44.05 -16.36 -19.90
N GLU A 355 -43.70 -16.91 -18.75
CA GLU A 355 -44.69 -17.38 -17.77
C GLU A 355 -45.53 -16.21 -17.20
N VAL A 356 -44.89 -15.07 -16.86
CA VAL A 356 -45.61 -13.86 -16.44
C VAL A 356 -46.55 -13.35 -17.55
N GLU A 357 -46.12 -13.36 -18.82
CA GLU A 357 -46.97 -13.00 -19.96
C GLU A 357 -48.18 -13.93 -20.10
N ARG A 358 -47.99 -15.24 -19.88
CA ARG A 358 -49.06 -16.25 -19.91
C ARG A 358 -50.09 -16.02 -18.81
N GLU A 359 -49.64 -15.93 -17.55
CA GLU A 359 -50.51 -15.71 -16.38
C GLU A 359 -51.26 -14.38 -16.47
N ARG A 360 -50.59 -13.32 -16.98
CA ARG A 360 -51.23 -12.04 -17.25
C ARG A 360 -52.37 -12.17 -18.25
N LYS A 361 -52.15 -12.91 -19.36
CA LYS A 361 -53.17 -13.13 -20.38
C LYS A 361 -54.38 -13.87 -19.82
N GLU A 362 -54.16 -14.88 -18.99
CA GLU A 362 -55.22 -15.63 -18.30
C GLU A 362 -56.03 -14.71 -17.37
N CYS A 363 -55.37 -13.87 -16.57
CA CYS A 363 -56.04 -12.90 -15.70
C CYS A 363 -56.88 -11.88 -16.48
N VAL A 364 -56.40 -11.41 -17.64
CA VAL A 364 -57.15 -10.48 -18.50
C VAL A 364 -58.42 -11.14 -19.04
N LEU A 365 -58.32 -12.38 -19.53
CA LEU A 365 -59.49 -13.13 -20.02
C LEU A 365 -60.53 -13.35 -18.92
N GLU A 366 -60.09 -13.66 -17.69
CA GLU A 366 -60.99 -13.82 -16.55
C GLU A 366 -61.69 -12.51 -16.17
N VAL A 367 -60.97 -11.38 -16.19
CA VAL A 367 -61.57 -10.06 -15.97
C VAL A 367 -62.62 -9.73 -17.04
N GLU A 368 -62.37 -10.04 -18.31
CA GLU A 368 -63.33 -9.85 -19.39
C GLU A 368 -64.59 -10.73 -19.19
N ALA A 369 -64.40 -12.00 -18.82
CA ALA A 369 -65.49 -12.94 -18.56
C ALA A 369 -66.36 -12.49 -17.36
N LEU A 370 -65.74 -12.12 -16.24
CA LEU A 370 -66.45 -11.62 -15.05
C LEU A 370 -67.14 -10.29 -15.34
N THR A 371 -66.55 -9.42 -16.16
CA THR A 371 -67.18 -8.15 -16.57
C THR A 371 -68.42 -8.42 -17.43
N ALA A 372 -68.37 -9.36 -18.37
CA ALA A 372 -69.53 -9.77 -19.15
C ALA A 372 -70.62 -10.40 -18.27
N TYR A 373 -70.25 -11.23 -17.30
CA TYR A 373 -71.17 -11.83 -16.34
C TYR A 373 -71.85 -10.78 -15.45
N LYS A 374 -71.08 -9.82 -14.92
CA LYS A 374 -71.60 -8.66 -14.19
C LYS A 374 -72.61 -7.87 -15.00
N ASN A 375 -72.32 -7.59 -16.28
CA ASN A 375 -73.24 -6.85 -17.15
C ASN A 375 -74.57 -7.60 -17.34
N ARG A 376 -74.56 -8.94 -17.44
CA ARG A 376 -75.78 -9.76 -17.47
C ARG A 376 -76.57 -9.65 -16.17
N ILE A 377 -75.91 -9.67 -15.02
CA ILE A 377 -76.57 -9.47 -13.71
C ILE A 377 -77.23 -8.10 -13.63
N ILE A 378 -76.54 -7.04 -14.07
CA ILE A 378 -77.09 -5.67 -14.10
C ILE A 378 -78.37 -5.62 -14.96
N GLN A 379 -78.34 -6.22 -16.15
CA GLN A 379 -79.52 -6.29 -17.02
C GLN A 379 -80.67 -7.06 -16.37
N ALA A 380 -80.39 -8.18 -15.69
CA ALA A 380 -81.39 -8.96 -14.97
C ALA A 380 -82.00 -8.17 -13.80
N LEU A 381 -81.18 -7.47 -13.00
CA LEU A 381 -81.64 -6.61 -11.92
C LEU A 381 -82.53 -5.48 -12.43
N GLN A 382 -82.16 -4.85 -13.55
CA GLN A 382 -82.97 -3.83 -14.21
C GLN A 382 -84.32 -4.38 -14.68
N ALA A 383 -84.34 -5.57 -15.30
CA ALA A 383 -85.57 -6.22 -15.73
C ALA A 383 -86.50 -6.55 -14.55
N LEU A 384 -85.94 -7.07 -13.45
CA LEU A 384 -86.72 -7.35 -12.23
C LEU A 384 -87.29 -6.07 -11.61
N SER A 385 -86.53 -4.98 -11.60
CA SER A 385 -86.94 -3.70 -11.00
C SER A 385 -87.98 -2.96 -11.84
N GLU A 386 -87.69 -2.71 -13.12
CA GLU A 386 -88.50 -1.86 -13.99
C GLU A 386 -89.71 -2.57 -14.60
N ASN A 387 -89.62 -3.89 -14.80
CA ASN A 387 -90.72 -4.66 -15.36
C ASN A 387 -91.48 -5.39 -14.26
N ALA A 388 -90.90 -6.45 -13.68
CA ALA A 388 -91.65 -7.37 -12.82
C ALA A 388 -92.17 -6.69 -11.53
N LEU A 389 -91.27 -6.09 -10.74
CA LEU A 389 -91.62 -5.47 -9.45
C LEU A 389 -92.55 -4.27 -9.63
N LYS A 390 -92.31 -3.44 -10.65
CA LYS A 390 -93.14 -2.28 -10.96
C LYS A 390 -94.56 -2.67 -11.38
N GLN A 391 -94.71 -3.72 -12.19
CA GLN A 391 -96.03 -4.22 -12.59
C GLN A 391 -96.78 -4.82 -11.39
N CYS A 392 -96.11 -5.65 -10.58
CA CYS A 392 -96.71 -6.23 -9.37
C CYS A 392 -97.18 -5.13 -8.40
N ARG A 393 -96.36 -4.10 -8.16
CA ARG A 393 -96.72 -2.95 -7.30
C ARG A 393 -97.91 -2.16 -7.85
N LYS A 394 -97.94 -1.89 -9.16
CA LYS A 394 -99.10 -1.22 -9.79
C LYS A 394 -100.38 -2.03 -9.60
N CYS A 395 -100.32 -3.36 -9.78
CA CYS A 395 -101.46 -4.25 -9.57
C CYS A 395 -101.96 -4.24 -8.12
N ILE A 396 -101.07 -4.14 -7.14
CA ILE A 396 -101.45 -4.00 -5.73
C ILE A 396 -102.08 -2.63 -5.46
N VAL A 397 -101.47 -1.53 -5.91
CA VAL A 397 -102.02 -0.17 -5.70
C VAL A 397 -103.42 -0.03 -6.30
N LEU A 398 -103.66 -0.59 -7.49
CA LEU A 398 -104.98 -0.59 -8.11
C LEU A 398 -106.01 -1.43 -7.33
N ARG A 399 -105.57 -2.50 -6.66
CA ARG A 399 -106.43 -3.32 -5.79
C ARG A 399 -106.76 -2.60 -4.49
N GLU A 400 -105.78 -1.94 -3.87
CA GLU A 400 -105.94 -1.16 -2.64
C GLU A 400 -106.87 0.06 -2.83
N GLY A 401 -107.01 0.56 -4.07
CA GLY A 401 -107.91 1.67 -4.41
C GLY A 401 -109.38 1.30 -4.67
N ARG A 402 -109.77 0.02 -4.51
CA ARG A 402 -111.18 -0.42 -4.67
C ARG A 402 -112.05 0.10 -3.52
N LEU A 403 -113.37 0.24 -3.74
CA LEU A 403 -114.31 0.81 -2.76
C LEU A 403 -115.41 -0.19 -2.38
N GLY A 404 -115.86 -0.13 -1.13
CA GLY A 404 -116.98 -0.93 -0.63
C GLY A 404 -116.69 -2.43 -0.65
N ILE A 405 -117.64 -3.24 -1.14
CA ILE A 405 -117.55 -4.70 -1.19
C ILE A 405 -116.48 -5.23 -2.16
N ASP A 406 -116.04 -4.40 -3.13
CA ASP A 406 -115.00 -4.75 -4.09
C ASP A 406 -113.58 -4.64 -3.49
N LEU A 407 -113.43 -4.00 -2.32
CA LEU A 407 -112.20 -4.00 -1.53
C LEU A 407 -112.11 -5.30 -0.71
N CYS A 408 -111.83 -6.39 -1.40
CA CYS A 408 -111.68 -7.71 -0.82
C CYS A 408 -110.23 -8.21 -0.89
N GLN A 409 -109.77 -8.86 0.18
CA GLN A 409 -108.50 -9.59 0.17
C GLN A 409 -108.70 -10.92 -0.54
N ASP A 410 -108.47 -10.91 -1.85
CA ASP A 410 -108.60 -12.09 -2.70
C ASP A 410 -107.30 -12.92 -2.74
N ASP A 411 -107.42 -14.15 -3.24
CA ASP A 411 -106.26 -15.03 -3.42
C ASP A 411 -105.20 -14.40 -4.34
N VAL A 412 -105.60 -13.53 -5.28
CA VAL A 412 -104.68 -12.89 -6.22
C VAL A 412 -103.82 -11.83 -5.53
N GLU A 413 -104.37 -11.05 -4.59
CA GLU A 413 -103.60 -10.12 -3.76
C GLU A 413 -102.56 -10.87 -2.92
N ARG A 414 -102.93 -12.01 -2.33
CA ARG A 414 -102.01 -12.84 -1.55
C ARG A 414 -100.86 -13.38 -2.40
N GLU A 415 -101.14 -13.91 -3.58
CA GLU A 415 -100.10 -14.42 -4.48
C GLU A 415 -99.24 -13.28 -5.06
N LEU A 416 -99.79 -12.10 -5.36
CA LEU A 416 -99.01 -10.93 -5.79
C LEU A 416 -98.04 -10.43 -4.71
N LYS A 417 -98.45 -10.45 -3.42
CA LYS A 417 -97.56 -10.12 -2.31
C LYS A 417 -96.40 -11.12 -2.18
N LYS A 418 -96.68 -12.42 -2.33
CA LYS A 418 -95.63 -13.46 -2.37
C LYS A 418 -94.69 -13.30 -3.57
N GLU A 419 -95.23 -12.94 -4.74
CA GLU A 419 -94.43 -12.70 -5.94
C GLU A 419 -93.46 -11.53 -5.74
N ILE A 420 -93.90 -10.44 -5.08
CA ILE A 420 -93.02 -9.33 -4.69
C ILE A 420 -91.90 -9.79 -3.76
N GLU A 421 -92.21 -10.59 -2.73
CA GLU A 421 -91.21 -11.11 -1.80
C GLU A 421 -90.15 -11.97 -2.52
N VAL A 422 -90.58 -12.83 -3.44
CA VAL A 422 -89.68 -13.67 -4.26
C VAL A 422 -88.82 -12.81 -5.17
N ILE A 423 -89.39 -11.79 -5.84
CA ILE A 423 -88.64 -10.87 -6.70
C ILE A 423 -87.60 -10.10 -5.88
N GLN A 424 -87.96 -9.60 -4.70
CA GLN A 424 -87.04 -8.90 -3.80
C GLN A 424 -85.92 -9.83 -3.29
N GLY A 425 -86.24 -11.08 -2.97
CA GLY A 425 -85.25 -12.09 -2.61
C GLY A 425 -84.28 -12.39 -3.77
N ALA A 426 -84.78 -12.52 -5.00
CA ALA A 426 -83.95 -12.70 -6.19
C ALA A 426 -83.06 -11.48 -6.47
N GLN A 427 -83.57 -10.26 -6.28
CA GLN A 427 -82.77 -9.03 -6.39
C GLN A 427 -81.64 -9.00 -5.37
N ALA A 428 -81.92 -9.34 -4.10
CA ALA A 428 -80.90 -9.39 -3.05
C ALA A 428 -79.80 -10.41 -3.36
N LEU A 429 -80.16 -11.60 -3.87
CA LEU A 429 -79.19 -12.62 -4.27
C LEU A 429 -78.32 -12.13 -5.44
N LEU A 430 -78.93 -11.59 -6.50
CA LEU A 430 -78.21 -11.07 -7.66
C LEU A 430 -77.28 -9.91 -7.29
N GLN A 431 -77.70 -9.04 -6.38
CA GLN A 431 -76.88 -7.93 -5.88
C GLN A 431 -75.65 -8.45 -5.10
N ARG A 432 -75.84 -9.44 -4.23
CA ARG A 432 -74.72 -10.09 -3.52
C ARG A 432 -73.74 -10.77 -4.48
N THR A 433 -74.24 -11.46 -5.50
CA THR A 433 -73.40 -12.10 -6.54
C THR A 433 -72.63 -11.05 -7.35
N MET A 434 -73.27 -9.90 -7.65
CA MET A 434 -72.60 -8.78 -8.33
C MET A 434 -71.48 -8.18 -7.49
N GLU A 435 -71.68 -8.02 -6.18
CA GLU A 435 -70.66 -7.54 -5.24
C GLU A 435 -69.46 -8.50 -5.19
N GLN A 436 -69.70 -9.81 -5.14
CA GLN A 436 -68.64 -10.84 -5.20
C GLN A 436 -67.85 -10.77 -6.52
N ALA A 437 -68.55 -10.67 -7.66
CA ALA A 437 -67.90 -10.53 -8.96
C ALA A 437 -67.07 -9.23 -9.06
N ASN A 438 -67.56 -8.12 -8.50
CA ASN A 438 -66.82 -6.85 -8.46
C ASN A 438 -65.52 -6.97 -7.65
N GLU A 439 -65.57 -7.64 -6.49
CA GLU A 439 -64.39 -7.85 -5.65
C GLU A 439 -63.36 -8.77 -6.34
N GLN A 440 -63.81 -9.82 -7.01
CA GLN A 440 -62.93 -10.68 -7.82
C GLN A 440 -62.26 -9.89 -8.96
N ILE A 441 -63.02 -9.08 -9.71
CA ILE A 441 -62.47 -8.21 -10.76
C ILE A 441 -61.43 -7.25 -10.18
N ARG A 442 -61.70 -6.67 -9.01
CA ARG A 442 -60.77 -5.75 -8.33
C ARG A 442 -59.45 -6.45 -8.00
N ARG A 443 -59.51 -7.66 -7.44
CA ARG A 443 -58.31 -8.45 -7.11
C ARG A 443 -57.51 -8.82 -8.35
N LEU A 444 -58.17 -9.32 -9.39
CA LEU A 444 -57.51 -9.68 -10.65
C LEU A 444 -56.83 -8.47 -11.31
N ARG A 445 -57.47 -7.29 -11.29
CA ARG A 445 -56.84 -6.04 -11.77
C ARG A 445 -55.59 -5.67 -10.98
N SER A 446 -55.61 -5.86 -9.66
CA SER A 446 -54.43 -5.67 -8.83
C SER A 446 -53.33 -6.67 -9.19
N THR A 447 -53.66 -7.93 -9.41
CA THR A 447 -52.71 -8.97 -9.84
C THR A 447 -52.08 -8.62 -11.19
N ILE A 448 -52.89 -8.17 -12.17
CA ILE A 448 -52.41 -7.73 -13.48
C ILE A 448 -51.37 -6.61 -13.33
N TYR A 449 -51.62 -5.61 -12.46
CA TYR A 449 -50.66 -4.54 -12.21
C TYR A 449 -49.31 -5.04 -11.69
N PHE A 450 -49.31 -6.01 -10.76
CA PHE A 450 -48.06 -6.60 -10.26
C PHE A 450 -47.34 -7.43 -11.32
N LEU A 451 -48.09 -8.17 -12.15
CA LEU A 451 -47.54 -8.94 -13.27
C LEU A 451 -46.93 -8.01 -14.34
N ASP A 452 -47.57 -6.88 -14.64
CA ASP A 452 -47.04 -5.86 -15.56
C ASP A 452 -45.71 -5.30 -15.06
N ARG A 453 -45.61 -5.00 -13.76
CA ARG A 453 -44.36 -4.50 -13.16
C ARG A 453 -43.25 -5.55 -13.19
N ASP A 454 -43.53 -6.80 -12.81
CA ASP A 454 -42.53 -7.87 -12.85
C ASP A 454 -42.07 -8.13 -14.30
N HIS A 455 -42.97 -8.02 -15.28
CA HIS A 455 -42.62 -8.11 -16.69
C HIS A 455 -41.64 -7.01 -17.13
N GLU A 456 -41.89 -5.77 -16.72
CA GLU A 456 -40.98 -4.64 -16.99
C GLU A 456 -39.60 -4.87 -16.37
N ASP A 457 -39.56 -5.28 -15.11
CA ASP A 457 -38.32 -5.54 -14.37
C ASP A 457 -37.51 -6.67 -15.03
N LYS A 458 -38.16 -7.79 -15.40
CA LYS A 458 -37.51 -8.87 -16.15
C LYS A 458 -37.03 -8.42 -17.53
N THR A 459 -37.77 -7.54 -18.21
CA THR A 459 -37.38 -7.00 -19.51
C THR A 459 -36.13 -6.10 -19.38
N ARG A 460 -36.04 -5.29 -18.32
CA ARG A 460 -34.84 -4.49 -18.03
C ARG A 460 -33.64 -5.37 -17.68
N ALA A 461 -33.83 -6.35 -16.79
CA ALA A 461 -32.79 -7.30 -16.40
C ALA A 461 -32.22 -8.03 -17.62
N LEU A 462 -33.10 -8.53 -18.49
CA LEU A 462 -32.71 -9.20 -19.73
C LEU A 462 -31.85 -8.30 -20.62
N LYS A 463 -32.23 -7.03 -20.80
CA LYS A 463 -31.47 -6.07 -21.62
C LYS A 463 -30.07 -5.83 -21.07
N ILE A 464 -29.93 -5.73 -19.75
CA ILE A 464 -28.64 -5.56 -19.08
C ILE A 464 -27.78 -6.80 -19.26
N ASP A 465 -28.33 -7.98 -18.98
CA ASP A 465 -27.59 -9.24 -19.06
C ASP A 465 -27.18 -9.56 -20.51
N GLN A 466 -28.03 -9.29 -21.50
CA GLN A 466 -27.70 -9.42 -22.93
C GLN A 466 -26.60 -8.43 -23.36
N TYR A 467 -26.64 -7.19 -22.87
CA TYR A 467 -25.57 -6.23 -23.12
C TYR A 467 -24.25 -6.72 -22.53
N ASN A 468 -24.26 -7.18 -21.28
CA ASN A 468 -23.07 -7.72 -20.61
C ASN A 468 -22.51 -8.95 -21.35
N GLN A 469 -23.38 -9.84 -21.85
CA GLN A 469 -22.97 -10.98 -22.66
C GLN A 469 -22.29 -10.56 -23.98
N SER A 470 -22.65 -9.41 -24.54
CA SER A 470 -22.06 -8.88 -25.78
C SER A 470 -20.70 -8.21 -25.58
N LEU A 471 -20.26 -8.02 -24.33
CA LEU A 471 -18.97 -7.40 -24.04
C LEU A 471 -17.80 -8.30 -24.41
N THR A 472 -16.81 -7.70 -25.06
CA THR A 472 -15.55 -8.35 -25.46
C THR A 472 -14.38 -7.56 -24.92
N ASN A 473 -13.19 -8.15 -24.92
CA ASN A 473 -11.97 -7.48 -24.44
C ASN A 473 -11.62 -6.19 -25.21
N ASN A 474 -12.27 -5.95 -26.36
CA ASN A 474 -12.09 -4.77 -27.21
C ASN A 474 -13.23 -3.74 -27.04
N SER A 475 -14.18 -3.97 -26.14
CA SER A 475 -15.28 -3.03 -25.89
C SER A 475 -14.73 -1.79 -25.18
N MET A 476 -14.86 -0.60 -25.81
CA MET A 476 -14.32 0.67 -25.29
C MET A 476 -14.70 0.99 -23.83
N ALA A 477 -15.88 0.55 -23.38
CA ALA A 477 -16.34 0.75 -22.01
C ALA A 477 -15.53 -0.04 -20.96
N LEU A 478 -14.79 -1.07 -21.38
CA LEU A 478 -13.86 -1.83 -20.53
C LEU A 478 -12.42 -1.29 -20.61
N SER A 479 -12.11 -0.48 -21.63
CA SER A 479 -10.78 0.09 -21.87
C SER A 479 -10.45 1.29 -20.96
N ILE A 480 -11.42 1.76 -20.18
CA ILE A 480 -11.27 2.86 -19.23
C ILE A 480 -11.33 2.27 -17.81
N TYR A 481 -10.22 1.71 -17.37
CA TYR A 481 -9.94 1.56 -15.94
C TYR A 481 -8.96 2.68 -15.58
N GLU A 482 -9.47 3.80 -15.06
CA GLU A 482 -8.65 4.95 -14.63
C GLU A 482 -7.87 4.70 -13.32
N GLY A 483 -7.72 3.44 -12.92
CA GLY A 483 -7.09 3.07 -11.67
C GLY A 483 -5.88 2.19 -11.87
N THR A 484 -4.69 2.76 -12.09
CA THR A 484 -3.54 2.24 -11.33
C THR A 484 -3.70 2.70 -9.88
N GLN A 485 -4.76 2.26 -9.21
CA GLN A 485 -4.85 2.38 -7.77
C GLN A 485 -4.00 1.24 -7.22
N PRO A 486 -3.04 1.50 -6.34
CA PRO A 486 -2.36 0.44 -5.60
C PRO A 486 -3.41 -0.49 -5.00
N LEU A 487 -3.12 -1.80 -4.96
CA LEU A 487 -3.89 -2.75 -4.17
C LEU A 487 -3.91 -2.26 -2.71
N ASP A 488 -4.94 -1.49 -2.35
CA ASP A 488 -5.28 -1.21 -0.97
C ASP A 488 -5.95 -2.49 -0.42
N PRO A 489 -5.43 -3.11 0.64
CA PRO A 489 -6.02 -4.27 1.28
C PRO A 489 -7.40 -4.01 1.91
N ALA A 490 -7.97 -2.81 1.79
CA ALA A 490 -9.33 -2.47 2.22
C ALA A 490 -10.40 -3.13 1.32
N THR A 491 -10.63 -4.40 1.62
CA THR A 491 -11.75 -5.24 1.19
C THR A 491 -13.06 -4.62 1.68
N ILE A 492 -13.97 -4.23 0.78
CA ILE A 492 -15.38 -4.02 1.16
C ILE A 492 -15.94 -5.37 1.59
N THR A 493 -16.39 -5.43 2.84
CA THR A 493 -17.02 -6.61 3.41
C THR A 493 -18.46 -6.79 2.88
N TYR A 494 -18.98 -8.01 2.96
CA TYR A 494 -20.35 -8.30 2.54
C TYR A 494 -21.36 -7.48 3.34
N GLU A 495 -21.09 -7.22 4.63
CA GLU A 495 -21.91 -6.36 5.48
C GLU A 495 -21.95 -4.91 4.98
N GLU A 496 -20.82 -4.32 4.57
CA GLU A 496 -20.75 -2.96 4.04
C GLU A 496 -21.48 -2.80 2.70
N TYR A 497 -21.48 -3.85 1.87
CA TYR A 497 -22.25 -3.88 0.62
C TYR A 497 -23.77 -3.92 0.87
N VAL A 498 -24.21 -4.69 1.89
CA VAL A 498 -25.63 -4.78 2.28
C VAL A 498 -26.14 -3.45 2.85
N ASP A 499 -25.33 -2.77 3.67
CA ASP A 499 -25.68 -1.46 4.25
C ASP A 499 -25.81 -0.34 3.20
N PHE A 500 -25.03 -0.42 2.12
CA PHE A 500 -25.10 0.56 1.03
C PHE A 500 -26.28 0.32 0.08
N THR A 501 -26.78 -0.92 -0.02
CA THR A 501 -27.85 -1.31 -0.95
C THR A 501 -29.25 -1.28 -0.33
N CYS A 502 -29.36 -1.20 1.00
CA CYS A 502 -30.65 -1.20 1.72
C CYS A 502 -31.12 0.18 2.22
N LYS A 503 -30.50 1.29 1.79
CA LYS A 503 -31.06 2.65 1.92
C LYS A 503 -31.74 3.07 0.63
#